data_AF-A0A954FME4-F1
#
_entry.id   AF-A0A954FME4-F1
#
_cell.length_a   1.000
_cell.length_b   1.000
_cell.length_c   1.000
_cell.angle_alpha   90.00
_cell.angle_beta   90.00
_cell.angle_gamma   90.00
#
_symmetry.space_group_name_H-M   'P 1'
#
loop_
_entity.id
_entity.type
_entity.pdbx_description
1 polymer ?
#
loop_
_entity_poly.entity_id
_entity_poly.type
_entity_poly.pdbx_seq_one_letter_code
_entity_poly.pdbx_strand_id
1 'polypeptide(L)'
;MNERDIFLAAIEITDPAECAAYLDQACADNTELRAQVEELLKAHSETSKFLETPVAATDVAVDRTMLTDSSNTDEDSDDELASGEAEFRNYLEPATRPGGLGRLAHYEIEEIL
;
A
#
# COMPACT_ATOMS: atom_id res chain seq x y z
N MET A 1 -7.53 29.76 -3.72
CA MET A 1 -7.54 28.44 -3.07
C MET A 1 -8.06 27.48 -4.11
N ASN A 2 -7.26 26.49 -4.50
CA ASN A 2 -7.59 25.59 -5.60
C ASN A 2 -8.07 24.23 -5.06
N GLU A 3 -8.68 23.40 -5.90
CA GLU A 3 -9.18 22.06 -5.55
C GLU A 3 -8.16 21.24 -4.75
N ARG A 4 -6.92 21.16 -5.25
CA ARG A 4 -5.83 20.42 -4.59
C ARG A 4 -5.55 20.88 -3.16
N ASP A 5 -5.56 22.20 -2.91
CA ASP A 5 -5.26 22.74 -1.59
C ASP A 5 -6.39 22.40 -0.61
N ILE A 6 -7.64 22.47 -1.07
CA ILE A 6 -8.83 22.12 -0.29
C ILE A 6 -8.81 20.62 0.04
N PHE A 7 -8.53 19.77 -0.94
CA PHE A 7 -8.42 18.32 -0.76
C PHE A 7 -7.35 17.96 0.28
N LEU A 8 -6.13 18.51 0.16
CA LEU A 8 -5.04 18.21 1.09
C LEU A 8 -5.37 18.61 2.53
N ALA A 9 -6.02 19.74 2.74
CA ALA A 9 -6.48 20.14 4.06
C ALA A 9 -7.64 19.25 4.56
N ALA A 10 -8.55 18.84 3.67
CA ALA A 10 -9.70 18.02 4.04
C ALA A 10 -9.31 16.59 4.47
N ILE A 11 -8.27 15.99 3.90
CA ILE A 11 -7.77 14.66 4.30
C ILE A 11 -7.04 14.67 5.65
N GLU A 12 -6.56 15.83 6.11
CA GLU A 12 -5.95 15.97 7.44
C GLU A 12 -7.01 16.00 8.56
N ILE A 13 -8.26 16.31 8.22
CA ILE A 13 -9.38 16.36 9.17
C ILE A 13 -9.94 14.96 9.39
N THR A 14 -9.81 14.45 10.61
CA THR A 14 -10.28 13.11 10.97
C THR A 14 -11.79 13.06 11.23
N ASP A 15 -12.40 14.16 11.69
CA ASP A 15 -13.84 14.23 11.96
C ASP A 15 -14.63 14.57 10.68
N PRO A 16 -15.53 13.70 10.20
CA PRO A 16 -16.35 13.96 9.02
C PRO A 16 -17.25 15.20 9.15
N ALA A 17 -17.69 15.56 10.37
CA ALA A 17 -18.53 16.74 10.57
C ALA A 17 -17.72 18.04 10.41
N GLU A 18 -16.50 18.07 10.93
CA GLU A 18 -15.57 19.19 10.78
C GLU A 18 -15.10 19.32 9.32
N CYS A 19 -14.86 18.20 8.64
CA CYS A 19 -14.51 18.18 7.22
C CYS A 19 -15.64 18.76 6.34
N ALA A 20 -16.90 18.41 6.62
CA ALA A 20 -18.05 18.98 5.91
C ALA A 20 -18.17 20.50 6.11
N ALA A 21 -18.01 20.99 7.35
CA ALA A 21 -18.03 22.42 7.64
C ALA A 21 -16.87 23.17 6.96
N TYR A 22 -15.70 22.55 6.89
CA TYR A 22 -14.55 23.08 6.17
C TYR A 22 -14.81 23.18 4.66
N LEU A 23 -15.39 22.15 4.04
CA LEU A 23 -15.74 22.17 2.62
C LEU A 23 -16.78 23.24 2.30
N ASP A 24 -17.80 23.41 3.15
CA ASP A 24 -18.80 24.46 2.97
C ASP A 24 -18.16 25.86 3.07
N GLN A 25 -17.18 26.07 3.95
CA GLN A 25 -16.45 27.33 4.07
C GLN A 25 -15.45 27.55 2.93
N ALA A 26 -14.70 26.52 2.52
CA ALA A 26 -13.63 26.61 1.53
C ALA A 26 -14.17 26.67 0.09
N CYS A 27 -15.28 25.99 -0.19
CA CYS A 27 -15.94 26.01 -1.49
C CYS A 27 -16.96 27.15 -1.62
N ALA A 28 -17.53 27.64 -0.51
CA ALA A 28 -18.49 28.75 -0.48
C ALA A 28 -19.56 28.64 -1.59
N ASP A 29 -19.53 29.52 -2.59
CA ASP A 29 -20.49 29.57 -3.70
C ASP A 29 -20.13 28.64 -4.89
N ASN A 30 -18.98 27.99 -4.85
CA ASN A 30 -18.44 27.18 -5.94
C ASN A 30 -18.85 25.71 -5.76
N THR A 31 -20.10 25.42 -6.10
CA THR A 31 -20.68 24.07 -6.01
C THR A 31 -20.00 23.06 -6.92
N GLU A 32 -19.48 23.49 -8.07
CA GLU A 32 -18.72 22.64 -8.99
C GLU A 32 -17.39 22.19 -8.35
N LEU A 33 -16.69 23.12 -7.71
CA LEU A 33 -15.46 22.82 -6.98
C LEU A 33 -15.73 21.86 -5.81
N ARG A 34 -16.85 22.07 -5.10
CA ARG A 34 -17.24 21.19 -3.99
C ARG A 34 -17.46 19.75 -4.46
N ALA A 35 -18.17 19.58 -5.57
CA ALA A 35 -18.43 18.26 -6.15
C ALA A 35 -17.12 17.54 -6.55
N GLN A 36 -16.17 18.25 -7.15
CA GLN A 36 -14.87 17.67 -7.55
C GLN A 36 -14.05 17.23 -6.33
N VAL A 37 -14.00 18.05 -5.27
CA VAL A 37 -13.30 17.69 -4.02
C VAL A 37 -13.98 16.51 -3.32
N GLU A 38 -15.31 16.47 -3.27
CA GLU A 38 -16.07 15.34 -2.70
C GLU A 38 -15.79 14.03 -3.44
N GLU A 39 -15.69 14.06 -4.78
CA GLU A 39 -15.32 12.90 -5.60
C GLU A 39 -13.90 12.40 -5.29
N LEU A 40 -12.94 13.32 -5.15
CA LEU A 40 -11.57 13.00 -4.76
C LEU A 40 -11.49 12.38 -3.36
N LEU A 41 -12.22 12.93 -2.38
CA LEU A 41 -12.27 12.40 -1.02
C LEU A 41 -12.87 11.00 -0.99
N LYS A 42 -13.90 10.74 -1.79
CA LYS A 42 -14.49 9.41 -1.92
C LYS A 42 -13.48 8.41 -2.47
N ALA A 43 -12.81 8.73 -3.57
CA ALA A 43 -11.79 7.87 -4.16
C ALA A 43 -10.61 7.60 -3.20
N HIS A 44 -10.21 8.61 -2.42
CA HIS A 44 -9.18 8.45 -1.39
C HIS A 44 -9.61 7.50 -0.26
N SER A 45 -10.86 7.59 0.19
CA SER A 45 -11.40 6.69 1.23
C SER A 45 -11.49 5.23 0.75
N GLU A 46 -11.84 5.01 -0.52
CA GLU A 46 -11.88 3.68 -1.13
C GLU A 46 -10.47 3.07 -1.27
N THR A 47 -9.49 3.89 -1.68
CA THR A 47 -8.08 3.46 -1.77
C THR A 47 -7.48 3.15 -0.40
N SER A 48 -7.78 3.95 0.62
CA SER A 48 -7.28 3.73 1.98
C SER A 48 -7.79 2.41 2.55
N LYS A 49 -9.08 2.10 2.35
CA LYS A 49 -9.67 0.81 2.74
C LYS A 49 -9.03 -0.39 2.02
N PHE A 50 -8.67 -0.23 0.75
CA PHE A 50 -7.98 -1.28 -0.01
C PHE A 50 -6.60 -1.59 0.59
N LEU A 51 -5.84 -0.57 1.00
CA LEU A 51 -4.50 -0.75 1.59
C LEU A 51 -4.54 -1.18 3.06
N GLU A 52 -5.56 -0.77 3.82
CA GLU A 52 -5.76 -1.21 5.21
C GLU A 52 -6.28 -2.63 5.32
N THR A 53 -6.84 -3.20 4.24
CA THR A 53 -7.22 -4.61 4.24
C THR A 53 -5.92 -5.41 4.13
N PRO A 54 -5.45 -6.08 5.20
CA PRO A 54 -4.32 -6.98 5.06
C PRO A 54 -4.68 -7.98 3.96
N VAL A 55 -3.72 -8.30 3.09
CA VAL A 55 -3.83 -9.44 2.18
C VAL A 55 -3.84 -10.71 3.04
N ALA A 56 -4.95 -10.96 3.72
CA ALA A 56 -5.25 -12.23 4.33
C ALA A 56 -5.65 -13.13 3.17
N ALA A 57 -4.65 -13.71 2.52
CA ALA A 57 -4.72 -14.80 1.56
C ALA A 57 -6.09 -14.93 0.89
N THR A 58 -6.44 -13.99 0.01
CA THR A 58 -7.56 -14.21 -0.89
C THR A 58 -7.10 -15.31 -1.84
N ASP A 59 -7.45 -16.55 -1.49
CA ASP A 59 -7.49 -17.72 -2.35
C ASP A 59 -8.55 -17.47 -3.45
N VAL A 60 -8.35 -16.40 -4.23
CA VAL A 60 -8.95 -16.28 -5.54
C VAL A 60 -8.07 -17.12 -6.43
N ALA A 61 -8.55 -18.32 -6.70
CA ALA A 61 -8.15 -19.15 -7.82
C ALA A 61 -8.29 -18.32 -9.12
N VAL A 62 -7.33 -17.45 -9.37
CA VAL A 62 -7.05 -16.97 -10.72
C VAL A 62 -6.46 -18.16 -11.43
N ASP A 63 -7.33 -18.82 -12.19
CA ASP A 63 -6.99 -19.77 -13.25
C ASP A 63 -5.94 -19.12 -14.16
N ARG A 64 -4.68 -19.25 -13.76
CA ARG A 64 -3.52 -18.89 -14.54
C ARG A 64 -2.84 -20.20 -14.87
N THR A 65 -3.34 -20.81 -15.94
CA THR A 65 -2.61 -21.81 -16.70
C THR A 65 -1.17 -21.31 -16.88
N MET A 66 -0.20 -22.04 -16.32
CA MET A 66 1.02 -22.57 -16.97
C MET A 66 1.99 -23.10 -15.89
N LEU A 67 2.17 -24.43 -15.88
CA LEU A 67 3.45 -25.13 -15.78
C LEU A 67 4.41 -24.73 -14.64
N THR A 68 4.34 -25.43 -13.51
CA THR A 68 5.55 -25.93 -12.83
C THR A 68 5.25 -27.29 -12.22
N ASP A 69 5.96 -28.31 -12.71
CA ASP A 69 6.14 -29.57 -12.01
C ASP A 69 6.74 -29.25 -10.64
N SER A 70 6.06 -29.63 -9.57
CA SER A 70 6.63 -29.63 -8.24
C SER A 70 6.24 -30.94 -7.59
N SER A 71 7.09 -31.91 -7.88
CA SER A 71 7.39 -33.02 -7.02
C SER A 71 7.52 -32.51 -5.57
N ASN A 72 6.83 -33.24 -4.69
CA ASN A 72 6.85 -33.12 -3.25
C ASN A 72 8.19 -32.59 -2.69
N THR A 73 8.13 -31.58 -1.83
CA THR A 73 9.12 -31.49 -0.76
C THR A 73 8.34 -31.31 0.52
N ASP A 74 8.49 -32.32 1.36
CA ASP A 74 7.78 -32.53 2.61
C ASP A 74 7.97 -31.36 3.58
N GLU A 75 6.88 -31.06 4.30
CA GLU A 75 6.89 -30.24 5.50
C GLU A 75 7.79 -30.89 6.55
N ASP A 76 8.85 -30.20 6.96
CA ASP A 76 9.48 -30.38 8.26
C ASP A 76 9.77 -29.01 8.86
N SER A 77 9.22 -28.81 10.06
CA SER A 77 9.27 -27.59 10.85
C SER A 77 10.65 -27.43 11.51
N ASP A 78 11.11 -26.18 11.66
CA ASP A 78 11.78 -25.60 12.84
C ASP A 78 12.72 -24.44 12.45
N ASP A 79 12.27 -23.18 12.61
CA ASP A 79 13.00 -22.08 13.30
C ASP A 79 12.22 -20.74 13.18
N GLU A 80 11.66 -20.25 14.29
CA GLU A 80 10.51 -19.33 14.30
C GLU A 80 10.82 -17.82 14.22
N LEU A 81 12.05 -17.36 13.98
CA LEU A 81 12.34 -15.91 13.90
C LEU A 81 13.43 -15.52 12.87
N ALA A 82 13.82 -16.41 11.96
CA ALA A 82 14.80 -16.13 10.90
C ALA A 82 14.29 -16.31 9.46
N SER A 83 13.07 -16.84 9.28
CA SER A 83 12.62 -17.32 7.96
C SER A 83 12.25 -16.20 6.98
N GLY A 84 11.75 -15.05 7.47
CA GLY A 84 11.35 -13.95 6.60
C GLY A 84 12.55 -13.37 5.82
N GLU A 85 13.67 -13.12 6.48
CA GLU A 85 14.86 -12.54 5.84
C GLU A 85 15.55 -13.51 4.88
N ALA A 86 15.61 -14.79 5.23
CA ALA A 86 16.17 -15.83 4.38
C ALA A 86 15.34 -16.00 3.09
N GLU A 87 14.01 -15.86 3.19
CA GLU A 87 13.13 -15.89 2.04
C GLU A 87 13.29 -14.65 1.15
N PHE A 88 13.38 -13.45 1.74
CA PHE A 88 13.67 -12.22 0.98
C PHE A 88 14.96 -12.30 0.17
N ARG A 89 16.00 -12.98 0.68
CA ARG A 89 17.27 -13.21 -0.04
C ARG A 89 17.12 -14.05 -1.31
N ASN A 90 16.04 -14.82 -1.47
CA ASN A 90 15.78 -15.55 -2.72
C ASN A 90 15.24 -14.65 -3.83
N TYR A 91 14.69 -13.48 -3.49
CA TYR A 91 14.13 -12.52 -4.45
C TYR A 91 15.08 -11.35 -4.75
N LEU A 92 16.15 -11.19 -3.97
CA LEU A 92 17.13 -10.12 -4.14
C LEU A 92 18.30 -10.60 -4.99
N GLU A 93 18.77 -9.72 -5.88
CA GLU A 93 20.07 -9.91 -6.52
C GLU A 93 21.20 -9.69 -5.49
N PRO A 94 22.41 -10.23 -5.74
CA PRO A 94 23.55 -10.04 -4.85
C PRO A 94 23.82 -8.57 -4.52
N ALA A 95 24.04 -8.27 -3.24
CA ALA A 95 24.37 -6.93 -2.77
C ALA A 95 25.65 -6.41 -3.44
N THR A 96 25.68 -5.11 -3.74
CA THR A 96 26.89 -4.44 -4.26
C THR A 96 27.64 -3.66 -3.20
N ARG A 97 27.02 -3.47 -2.03
CA ARG A 97 27.62 -2.77 -0.89
C ARG A 97 27.78 -3.71 0.32
N PRO A 98 28.86 -3.56 1.09
CA PRO A 98 29.01 -4.29 2.34
C PRO A 98 27.92 -3.88 3.33
N GLY A 99 27.20 -4.85 3.89
CA GLY A 99 26.11 -4.63 4.86
C GLY A 99 24.70 -4.52 4.26
N GLY A 100 24.55 -4.58 2.92
CA GLY A 100 23.23 -4.66 2.28
C GLY A 100 22.64 -6.06 2.32
N LEU A 101 21.30 -6.16 2.42
CA LEU A 101 20.58 -7.43 2.33
C LEU A 101 20.55 -7.97 0.89
N GLY A 102 20.54 -7.08 -0.11
CA GLY A 102 20.56 -7.41 -1.53
C GLY A 102 19.98 -6.28 -2.39
N ARG A 103 19.84 -6.49 -3.70
CA ARG A 103 19.24 -5.50 -4.61
C ARG A 103 17.86 -5.92 -5.11
N LEU A 104 16.97 -4.93 -5.18
CA LEU A 104 15.71 -5.01 -5.90
C LEU A 104 15.74 -4.03 -7.06
N ALA A 105 15.98 -4.56 -8.27
CA ALA A 105 16.23 -3.77 -9.49
C ALA A 105 17.36 -2.74 -9.29
N HIS A 106 17.03 -1.44 -9.27
CA HIS A 106 18.01 -0.36 -9.11
C HIS A 106 18.25 0.07 -7.66
N TYR A 107 17.51 -0.51 -6.71
CA TYR A 107 17.57 -0.14 -5.31
C TYR A 107 18.35 -1.18 -4.50
N GLU A 108 19.19 -0.70 -3.58
CA GLU A 108 19.86 -1.53 -2.58
C GLU A 108 18.97 -1.57 -1.32
N ILE A 109 18.72 -2.75 -0.77
CA ILE A 109 17.91 -2.95 0.45
C ILE A 109 18.84 -3.07 1.66
N GLU A 110 18.53 -2.33 2.72
CA GLU A 110 19.31 -2.26 3.97
C GLU A 110 18.53 -2.84 5.15
N GLU A 111 19.24 -3.44 6.09
CA GLU A 111 18.69 -3.90 7.37
C GLU A 111 18.64 -2.72 8.36
N ILE A 112 17.48 -2.45 8.95
CA ILE A 112 17.32 -1.40 9.97
C ILE A 112 17.21 -2.09 11.33
N LEU A 113 18.24 -1.88 12.17
CA LEU A 113 18.32 -2.36 13.56
C LEU A 113 17.65 -1.39 14.54
#